data_AF-A0A3Q2I7B0-F1
#
_entry.id   AF-A0A3Q2I7B0-F1
#
_cell.length_a   1.000
_cell.length_b   1.000
_cell.length_c   1.000
_cell.angle_alpha   90.00
_cell.angle_beta   90.00
_cell.angle_gamma   90.00
#
_symmetry.space_group_name_H-M   'P 1'
#
loop_
_entity.id
_entity.type
_entity.pdbx_description
1 polymer ?
#
loop_
_entity_poly.entity_id
_entity_poly.type
_entity_poly.pdbx_seq_one_letter_code
_entity_poly.pdbx_strand_id
1 'polypeptide(L)'
;MPPPRTREGRDHRDRPRAPREKEAPEKWDWNCPETRRLFEDAFFRDEDYIRQGSEECQKFWTFFERLQKFQHLKTARKEEKDAGPPERSIPALADLPRAYDPRYRINLSVLGPDPRGSRGPGGRLPRDRVSEFRRALLHYLDFGQKQAFGRLARLQRERAALPIAQYASRILQTLERHQVVVVAGDTGCGKSTQVPQYLLAAGFSHVACTQPRRIACISLAKRVSFESLSQYGSQSLLLFSRSLDTNGDCSRLVADGWLELQLADSESAVGLLAASLRLRARWEQVLARQLARQARRRPEEEEEDEDEEEAAVHRREEAALSRELLRFAASQVPYSLRRLMGLEIQNLYVGPQTITAAPSLPGLFGSSTLSPHPTKGGYAVTDFLTYNCLTSDTDLYSDCLRTFWTCPHCGLHAPLTPLERVAHENSCPQAPQDGAPGAEEAAPEPPQKASALQRPYHCEACQQDFLFTPTEVLRHRRQHV
;
A
#
# COMPACT_ATOMS: atom_id res chain seq x y z
N MET A 1 80.42 51.98 30.08
CA MET A 1 80.49 50.89 31.09
C MET A 1 79.53 51.21 32.21
N PRO A 2 78.85 50.25 32.90
CA PRO A 2 79.02 48.77 32.93
C PRO A 2 77.74 47.97 32.50
N PRO A 3 77.73 46.60 32.59
CA PRO A 3 76.93 45.67 31.76
C PRO A 3 75.91 44.77 32.55
N PRO A 4 75.62 43.49 32.16
CA PRO A 4 74.36 42.97 31.59
C PRO A 4 73.52 42.12 32.57
N ARG A 5 72.28 41.71 32.21
CA ARG A 5 71.57 40.60 32.90
C ARG A 5 70.79 39.66 31.98
N THR A 6 70.95 38.39 32.30
CA THR A 6 70.65 37.15 31.59
C THR A 6 69.25 36.59 31.87
N ARG A 7 68.90 35.59 31.06
CA ARG A 7 67.65 34.86 30.88
C ARG A 7 67.49 33.75 31.94
N GLU A 8 66.33 33.66 32.59
CA GLU A 8 65.81 32.47 33.32
C GLU A 8 64.36 32.27 32.83
N GLY A 9 63.88 31.11 32.33
CA GLY A 9 64.20 29.73 32.67
C GLY A 9 63.12 29.19 33.63
N ARG A 10 61.89 28.97 33.15
CA ARG A 10 60.81 28.38 33.98
C ARG A 10 60.99 26.87 34.08
N ASP A 11 61.21 26.43 35.31
CA ASP A 11 61.42 25.05 35.70
C ASP A 11 60.16 24.18 35.60
N HIS A 12 60.37 22.97 35.09
CA HIS A 12 59.44 21.85 35.11
C HIS A 12 59.22 21.34 36.54
N ARG A 13 57.97 21.09 36.94
CA ARG A 13 57.66 20.16 38.04
C ARG A 13 56.77 19.04 37.52
N ASP A 14 57.40 17.88 37.35
CA ASP A 14 56.78 16.57 37.22
C ASP A 14 55.86 16.28 38.42
N ARG A 15 54.63 15.85 38.12
CA ARG A 15 53.78 15.10 39.06
C ARG A 15 53.50 13.72 38.45
N PRO A 16 53.67 12.61 39.19
CA PRO A 16 53.40 11.28 38.67
C PRO A 16 51.90 11.11 38.42
N ARG A 17 51.55 10.66 37.22
CA ARG A 17 50.18 10.32 36.81
C ARG A 17 49.78 9.01 37.50
N ALA A 18 48.83 9.06 38.42
CA ALA A 18 48.25 7.88 39.05
C ALA A 18 47.69 6.90 37.99
N PRO A 19 47.75 5.58 38.21
CA PRO A 19 47.21 4.61 37.26
C PRO A 19 45.70 4.79 37.16
N ARG A 20 45.18 4.94 35.94
CA ARG A 20 43.73 4.89 35.69
C ARG A 20 43.21 3.54 36.18
N GLU A 21 42.34 3.58 37.19
CA GLU A 21 41.51 2.44 37.56
C GLU A 21 40.81 1.93 36.30
N LYS A 22 41.00 0.64 35.99
CA LYS A 22 40.22 -0.05 34.97
C LYS A 22 38.79 -0.10 35.52
N GLU A 23 37.93 0.76 34.99
CA GLU A 23 36.48 0.67 35.20
C GLU A 23 36.06 -0.79 34.95
N ALA A 24 35.46 -1.40 35.97
CA ALA A 24 34.84 -2.71 35.85
C ALA A 24 33.85 -2.67 34.68
N PRO A 25 33.64 -3.76 33.93
CA PRO A 25 32.69 -3.75 32.82
C PRO A 25 31.31 -3.50 33.40
N GLU A 26 30.78 -2.29 33.20
CA GLU A 26 29.39 -1.97 33.50
C GLU A 26 28.53 -3.07 32.87
N LYS A 27 27.65 -3.64 33.69
CA LYS A 27 26.75 -4.72 33.30
C LYS A 27 25.72 -4.12 32.35
N TRP A 28 26.06 -4.09 31.06
CA TRP A 28 25.24 -3.52 30.00
C TRP A 28 23.90 -4.26 29.91
N ASP A 29 22.79 -3.56 30.15
CA ASP A 29 21.46 -4.15 30.14
C ASP A 29 20.75 -3.88 28.80
N TRP A 30 20.52 -4.94 28.03
CA TRP A 30 19.78 -4.88 26.76
C TRP A 30 18.26 -4.72 26.93
N ASN A 31 17.74 -4.88 28.15
CA ASN A 31 16.32 -4.68 28.47
C ASN A 31 16.00 -3.25 28.88
N CYS A 32 17.02 -2.41 29.10
CA CYS A 32 16.88 -0.99 29.36
C CYS A 32 16.29 -0.27 28.13
N PRO A 33 15.13 0.43 28.27
CA PRO A 33 14.48 1.13 27.16
C PRO A 33 15.39 2.18 26.49
N GLU A 34 16.19 2.88 27.27
CA GLU A 34 17.15 3.88 26.81
C GLU A 34 18.23 3.25 25.93
N THR A 35 18.71 2.06 26.32
CA THR A 35 19.68 1.29 25.55
C THR A 35 19.09 0.82 24.22
N ARG A 36 17.84 0.32 24.22
CA ARG A 36 17.17 -0.08 22.97
C ARG A 36 17.04 1.09 22.02
N ARG A 37 16.54 2.23 22.53
CA ARG A 37 16.35 3.45 21.73
C ARG A 37 17.64 3.91 21.04
N LEU A 38 18.77 3.91 21.73
CA LEU A 38 20.08 4.26 21.14
C LEU A 38 20.49 3.36 19.96
N PHE A 39 20.14 2.07 20.01
CA PHE A 39 20.41 1.13 18.93
C PHE A 39 19.38 1.22 17.80
N GLU A 40 18.12 1.48 18.11
CA GLU A 40 17.09 1.76 17.10
C GLU A 40 17.44 3.01 16.29
N ASP A 41 17.83 4.10 16.96
CA ASP A 41 18.25 5.35 16.31
C ASP A 41 19.48 5.15 15.39
N ALA A 42 20.31 4.14 15.68
CA ALA A 42 21.54 3.84 14.95
C ALA A 42 21.37 2.84 13.80
N PHE A 43 20.40 1.91 13.88
CA PHE A 43 20.27 0.78 12.95
C PHE A 43 18.90 0.67 12.28
N PHE A 44 17.87 1.35 12.79
CA PHE A 44 16.48 1.28 12.33
C PHE A 44 15.95 2.64 11.87
N ARG A 45 16.77 3.39 11.11
CA ARG A 45 16.34 4.66 10.51
C ARG A 45 15.32 4.37 9.40
N ASP A 46 14.64 5.41 8.92
CA ASP A 46 13.58 5.25 7.90
C ASP A 46 14.02 4.57 6.61
N GLU A 47 15.32 4.69 6.27
CA GLU A 47 15.97 4.08 5.10
C GLU A 47 16.50 2.66 5.36
N ASP A 48 16.53 2.19 6.60
CA ASP A 48 17.05 0.87 6.98
C ASP A 48 15.95 -0.22 6.85
N TYR A 49 16.37 -1.49 6.79
CA TYR A 49 15.49 -2.64 6.50
C TYR A 49 14.39 -2.87 7.56
N ILE A 50 14.64 -2.44 8.80
CA ILE A 50 13.68 -2.43 9.90
C ILE A 50 13.49 -0.97 10.28
N ARG A 51 12.25 -0.50 10.31
CA ARG A 51 11.93 0.88 10.67
C ARG A 51 11.67 0.98 12.18
N GLN A 52 12.09 2.09 12.77
CA GLN A 52 11.80 2.38 14.17
C GLN A 52 10.29 2.38 14.42
N GLY A 53 9.86 1.77 15.54
CA GLY A 53 8.45 1.66 15.90
C GLY A 53 7.62 0.67 15.06
N SER A 54 8.20 -0.01 14.06
CA SER A 54 7.46 -1.01 13.26
C SER A 54 7.24 -2.33 14.01
N GLU A 55 6.30 -3.16 13.55
CA GLU A 55 6.12 -4.51 14.09
C GLU A 55 7.40 -5.37 13.94
N GLU A 56 8.18 -5.15 12.88
CA GLU A 56 9.44 -5.84 12.61
C GLU A 56 10.49 -5.50 13.67
N CYS A 57 10.51 -4.25 14.16
CA CYS A 57 11.35 -3.85 15.28
C CYS A 57 11.01 -4.66 16.56
N GLN A 58 9.72 -4.79 16.87
CA GLN A 58 9.26 -5.60 18.01
C GLN A 58 9.60 -7.09 17.84
N LYS A 59 9.41 -7.63 16.63
CA LYS A 59 9.76 -9.02 16.28
C LYS A 59 11.28 -9.25 16.41
N PHE A 60 12.10 -8.28 16.00
CA PHE A 60 13.55 -8.33 16.16
C PHE A 60 13.96 -8.36 17.64
N TRP A 61 13.44 -7.46 18.48
CA TRP A 61 13.80 -7.46 19.91
C TRP A 61 13.39 -8.75 20.61
N THR A 62 12.21 -9.29 20.28
CA THR A 62 11.77 -10.60 20.78
C THR A 62 12.72 -11.72 20.34
N PHE A 63 13.20 -11.68 19.10
CA PHE A 63 14.21 -12.60 18.60
C PHE A 63 15.55 -12.42 19.32
N PHE A 64 15.99 -11.18 19.54
CA PHE A 64 17.24 -10.84 20.20
C PHE A 64 17.29 -11.38 21.63
N GLU A 65 16.23 -11.19 22.41
CA GLU A 65 16.11 -11.76 23.76
C GLU A 65 16.20 -13.29 23.77
N ARG A 66 15.54 -13.96 22.81
CA ARG A 66 15.61 -15.42 22.67
C ARG A 66 17.01 -15.88 22.27
N LEU A 67 17.67 -15.14 21.37
CA LEU A 67 19.02 -15.41 20.93
C LEU A 67 20.01 -15.28 22.10
N GLN A 68 19.86 -14.26 22.95
CA GLN A 68 20.67 -14.08 24.15
C GLN A 68 20.49 -15.24 25.14
N LYS A 69 19.25 -15.62 25.45
CA LYS A 69 18.95 -16.79 26.29
C LYS A 69 19.60 -18.06 25.74
N PHE A 70 19.49 -18.29 24.44
CA PHE A 70 20.11 -19.44 23.77
C PHE A 70 21.64 -19.41 23.85
N GLN A 71 22.26 -18.25 23.67
CA GLN A 71 23.72 -18.10 23.79
C GLN A 71 24.20 -18.36 25.22
N HIS A 72 23.50 -17.85 26.24
CA HIS A 72 23.79 -18.12 27.65
C HIS A 72 23.66 -19.61 28.01
N LEU A 73 22.65 -20.30 27.48
CA LEU A 73 22.49 -21.75 27.64
C LEU A 73 23.62 -22.53 26.95
N LYS A 74 24.10 -22.04 25.79
CA LYS A 74 25.18 -22.68 25.04
C LYS A 74 26.55 -22.47 25.69
N THR A 75 26.81 -21.30 26.28
CA THR A 75 28.04 -21.06 27.06
C THR A 75 28.06 -21.93 28.32
N ALA A 76 26.94 -22.04 29.05
CA ALA A 76 26.84 -22.93 30.21
C ALA A 76 27.09 -24.41 29.85
N ARG A 77 26.54 -24.89 28.72
CA ARG A 77 26.79 -26.26 28.23
C ARG A 77 28.20 -26.49 27.67
N LYS A 78 28.89 -25.43 27.25
CA LYS A 78 30.25 -25.52 26.70
C LYS A 78 31.30 -25.55 27.83
N GLU A 79 31.05 -24.81 28.90
CA GLU A 79 31.83 -24.88 30.15
C GLU A 79 31.79 -26.29 30.78
N GLU A 80 30.70 -27.05 30.60
CA GLU A 80 30.62 -28.46 31.01
C GLU A 80 31.37 -29.44 30.09
N LYS A 81 31.72 -29.06 28.85
CA LYS A 81 32.21 -29.99 27.81
C LYS A 81 33.67 -29.78 27.39
N ASP A 82 34.29 -28.63 27.71
CA ASP A 82 35.68 -28.30 27.35
C ASP A 82 36.72 -28.84 28.38
N ALA A 83 36.77 -30.17 28.55
CA ALA A 83 37.87 -30.88 29.23
C ALA A 83 38.68 -31.79 28.28
N GLY A 84 38.72 -31.49 26.98
CA GLY A 84 39.51 -32.24 25.99
C GLY A 84 39.99 -31.39 24.82
N PRO A 85 41.14 -31.71 24.20
CA PRO A 85 41.75 -30.89 23.14
C PRO A 85 40.96 -31.00 21.81
N PRO A 86 40.91 -29.92 21.00
CA PRO A 86 40.11 -29.91 19.77
C PRO A 86 40.76 -30.72 18.64
N GLU A 87 39.98 -31.58 18.00
CA GLU A 87 40.41 -32.40 16.86
C GLU A 87 40.48 -31.62 15.53
N ARG A 88 41.60 -31.86 14.82
CA ARG A 88 41.84 -31.89 13.37
C ARG A 88 41.38 -30.69 12.52
N SER A 89 42.35 -29.85 12.17
CA SER A 89 42.24 -28.78 11.17
C SER A 89 42.25 -29.31 9.73
N ILE A 90 41.25 -28.95 8.93
CA ILE A 90 41.23 -29.11 7.47
C ILE A 90 42.18 -28.06 6.84
N PRO A 91 42.97 -28.37 5.80
CA PRO A 91 43.86 -27.40 5.15
C PRO A 91 43.05 -26.25 4.53
N ALA A 92 43.44 -25.01 4.82
CA ALA A 92 42.80 -23.82 4.27
C ALA A 92 43.16 -23.67 2.78
N LEU A 93 42.16 -23.52 1.91
CA LEU A 93 42.33 -22.82 0.63
C LEU A 93 42.74 -21.37 0.96
N ALA A 94 43.78 -20.86 0.29
CA ALA A 94 44.60 -19.73 0.74
C ALA A 94 43.84 -18.43 1.10
N ASP A 95 42.63 -18.23 0.60
CA ASP A 95 41.85 -17.00 0.77
C ASP A 95 40.52 -17.18 1.51
N LEU A 96 40.21 -18.39 2.00
CA LEU A 96 38.95 -18.66 2.69
C LEU A 96 39.16 -18.87 4.19
N PRO A 97 38.37 -18.20 5.06
CA PRO A 97 38.44 -18.40 6.51
C PRO A 97 38.31 -19.87 6.89
N ARG A 98 39.17 -20.34 7.81
CA ARG A 98 39.19 -21.74 8.30
C ARG A 98 37.86 -22.20 8.91
N ALA A 99 37.00 -21.27 9.33
CA ALA A 99 35.66 -21.53 9.82
C ALA A 99 34.66 -20.71 9.00
N TYR A 100 33.70 -21.40 8.38
CA TYR A 100 32.59 -20.77 7.67
C TYR A 100 31.75 -19.94 8.65
N ASP A 101 31.59 -18.64 8.36
CA ASP A 101 30.75 -17.75 9.16
C ASP A 101 29.34 -17.63 8.55
N PRO A 102 28.26 -17.91 9.30
CA PRO A 102 26.89 -17.74 8.81
C PRO A 102 26.55 -16.36 8.25
N ARG A 103 27.33 -15.31 8.58
CA ARG A 103 27.19 -13.96 8.02
C ARG A 103 27.36 -13.90 6.50
N TYR A 104 28.08 -14.85 5.90
CA TYR A 104 28.23 -14.96 4.44
C TYR A 104 27.01 -15.56 3.72
N ARG A 105 25.92 -15.90 4.44
CA ARG A 105 24.66 -16.39 3.84
C ARG A 105 23.75 -15.28 3.33
N ILE A 106 23.99 -14.04 3.74
CA ILE A 106 23.11 -12.92 3.49
C ILE A 106 23.83 -11.98 2.52
N ASN A 107 23.25 -11.80 1.33
CA ASN A 107 23.71 -10.79 0.35
C ASN A 107 23.17 -9.39 0.70
N LEU A 108 23.22 -9.00 1.99
CA LEU A 108 22.77 -7.70 2.47
C LEU A 108 23.85 -7.09 3.36
N SER A 109 24.28 -5.88 3.02
CA SER A 109 25.12 -5.07 3.89
C SER A 109 24.24 -4.32 4.88
N VAL A 110 24.29 -4.69 6.16
CA VAL A 110 23.71 -3.87 7.24
C VAL A 110 24.60 -2.64 7.41
N LEU A 111 24.12 -1.50 6.92
CA LEU A 111 24.72 -0.21 7.24
C LEU A 111 24.45 0.06 8.72
N GLY A 112 25.49 0.44 9.44
CA GLY A 112 25.40 0.86 10.84
C GLY A 112 26.51 1.87 11.10
N PRO A 113 26.49 2.57 12.24
CA PRO A 113 27.43 3.66 12.52
C PRO A 113 28.87 3.20 12.30
N ASP A 114 29.64 3.99 11.53
CA ASP A 114 31.03 3.67 11.20
C ASP A 114 31.84 3.55 12.49
N PRO A 115 32.55 2.42 12.74
CA PRO A 115 33.43 2.30 13.90
C PRO A 115 34.48 3.41 13.98
N ARG A 116 34.77 4.12 12.88
CA ARG A 116 35.76 5.20 12.82
C ARG A 116 35.22 6.63 12.98
N GLY A 117 33.91 6.86 12.98
CA GLY A 117 33.39 8.18 13.32
C GLY A 117 32.03 8.53 12.74
N SER A 118 30.98 8.35 13.53
CA SER A 118 29.82 9.23 13.44
C SER A 118 29.47 9.73 14.84
N ARG A 119 29.62 11.05 15.05
CA ARG A 119 29.07 11.77 16.20
C ARG A 119 27.56 11.90 15.97
N GLY A 120 26.80 10.92 16.43
CA GLY A 120 25.34 11.04 16.61
C GLY A 120 25.01 11.61 18.00
N PRO A 121 23.83 12.24 18.17
CA PRO A 121 23.45 12.91 19.41
C PRO A 121 22.99 11.88 20.46
N GLY A 122 23.93 11.25 21.18
CA GLY A 122 23.59 10.27 22.22
C GLY A 122 24.72 9.34 22.66
N GLY A 123 25.91 9.87 22.95
CA GLY A 123 27.02 9.08 23.53
C GLY A 123 27.67 8.06 22.56
N ARG A 124 28.89 7.61 22.88
CA ARG A 124 29.56 6.57 22.08
C ARG A 124 28.99 5.20 22.45
N LEU A 125 28.30 4.54 21.52
CA LEU A 125 27.97 3.13 21.64
C LEU A 125 29.28 2.29 21.73
N PRO A 126 29.41 1.36 22.71
CA PRO A 126 30.59 0.50 22.80
C PRO A 126 30.75 -0.36 21.55
N ARG A 127 31.97 -0.40 20.97
CA ARG A 127 32.25 -1.13 19.72
C ARG A 127 31.87 -2.62 19.79
N ASP A 128 32.11 -3.25 20.94
CA ASP A 128 31.79 -4.67 21.13
C ASP A 128 30.28 -4.91 21.08
N ARG A 129 29.49 -4.02 21.70
CA ARG A 129 28.02 -4.08 21.70
C ARG A 129 27.43 -3.77 20.32
N VAL A 130 28.01 -2.82 19.59
CA VAL A 130 27.66 -2.55 18.18
C VAL A 130 27.90 -3.79 17.31
N SER A 131 29.01 -4.49 17.51
CA SER A 131 29.32 -5.72 16.77
C SER A 131 28.38 -6.87 17.13
N GLU A 132 28.03 -7.01 18.42
CA GLU A 132 27.08 -8.00 18.93
C GLU A 132 25.68 -7.79 18.33
N PHE A 133 25.20 -6.54 18.37
CA PHE A 133 23.92 -6.13 17.81
C PHE A 133 23.87 -6.35 16.30
N ARG A 134 24.89 -5.89 15.55
CA ARG A 134 24.99 -6.10 14.10
C ARG A 134 24.93 -7.59 13.75
N ARG A 135 25.63 -8.43 14.51
CA ARG A 135 25.62 -9.89 14.29
C ARG A 135 24.23 -10.48 14.56
N ALA A 136 23.56 -10.04 15.61
CA ALA A 136 22.20 -10.51 15.91
C ALA A 136 21.18 -10.05 14.85
N LEU A 137 21.31 -8.83 14.34
CA LEU A 137 20.51 -8.31 13.24
C LEU A 137 20.70 -9.14 11.97
N LEU A 138 21.94 -9.48 11.60
CA LEU A 138 22.20 -10.40 10.50
C LEU A 138 21.53 -11.77 10.75
N HIS A 139 21.64 -12.35 11.96
CA HIS A 139 20.96 -13.61 12.26
C HIS A 139 19.44 -13.53 12.15
N TYR A 140 18.83 -12.40 12.54
CA TYR A 140 17.41 -12.18 12.37
C TYR A 140 17.00 -12.12 10.89
N LEU A 141 17.77 -11.40 10.07
CA LEU A 141 17.53 -11.30 8.64
C LEU A 141 17.67 -12.66 7.93
N ASP A 142 18.71 -13.45 8.25
CA ASP A 142 18.88 -14.82 7.76
C ASP A 142 17.72 -15.73 8.20
N PHE A 143 17.27 -15.60 9.45
CA PHE A 143 16.12 -16.35 9.96
C PHE A 143 14.84 -16.00 9.19
N GLY A 144 14.55 -14.71 8.98
CA GLY A 144 13.40 -14.26 8.20
C GLY A 144 13.45 -14.75 6.75
N GLN A 145 14.62 -14.65 6.12
CA GLN A 145 14.85 -15.11 4.76
C GLN A 145 14.65 -16.63 4.62
N LYS A 146 15.20 -17.42 5.55
CA LYS A 146 14.98 -18.89 5.60
C LYS A 146 13.51 -19.25 5.79
N GLN A 147 12.79 -18.51 6.64
CA GLN A 147 11.36 -18.74 6.82
C GLN A 147 10.58 -18.46 5.53
N ALA A 148 10.89 -17.36 4.83
CA ALA A 148 10.29 -17.02 3.55
C ALA A 148 10.58 -18.08 2.47
N PHE A 149 11.85 -18.49 2.30
CA PHE A 149 12.21 -19.55 1.36
C PHE A 149 11.59 -20.91 1.72
N GLY A 150 11.50 -21.24 3.01
CA GLY A 150 10.82 -22.44 3.48
C GLY A 150 9.33 -22.44 3.12
N ARG A 151 8.65 -21.30 3.26
CA ARG A 151 7.26 -21.11 2.81
C ARG A 151 7.13 -21.26 1.30
N LEU A 152 8.02 -20.63 0.53
CA LEU A 152 8.05 -20.72 -0.94
C LEU A 152 8.23 -22.18 -1.42
N ALA A 153 9.22 -22.88 -0.86
CA ALA A 153 9.50 -24.27 -1.18
C ALA A 153 8.36 -25.21 -0.77
N ARG A 154 7.61 -24.89 0.28
CA ARG A 154 6.40 -25.62 0.66
C ARG A 154 5.28 -25.38 -0.36
N LEU A 155 5.03 -24.12 -0.74
CA LEU A 155 4.02 -23.76 -1.75
C LEU A 155 4.29 -24.44 -3.10
N GLN A 156 5.52 -24.43 -3.56
CA GLN A 156 5.90 -25.10 -4.81
C GLN A 156 5.63 -26.61 -4.75
N ARG A 157 5.95 -27.26 -3.62
CA ARG A 157 5.65 -28.68 -3.41
C ARG A 157 4.15 -28.96 -3.38
N GLU A 158 3.37 -28.16 -2.68
CA GLU A 158 1.91 -28.29 -2.64
C GLU A 158 1.29 -28.14 -4.04
N ARG A 159 1.78 -27.19 -4.85
CA ARG A 159 1.33 -26.99 -6.24
C ARG A 159 1.71 -28.16 -7.14
N ALA A 160 2.93 -28.66 -7.04
CA ALA A 160 3.40 -29.80 -7.82
C ALA A 160 2.67 -31.10 -7.46
N ALA A 161 2.17 -31.22 -6.23
CA ALA A 161 1.39 -32.38 -5.77
C ALA A 161 -0.07 -32.37 -6.27
N LEU A 162 -0.57 -31.27 -6.82
CA LEU A 162 -1.94 -31.21 -7.34
C LEU A 162 -2.07 -32.08 -8.60
N PRO A 163 -3.12 -32.92 -8.72
CA PRO A 163 -3.31 -33.79 -9.89
C PRO A 163 -3.30 -33.08 -11.24
N ILE A 164 -3.71 -31.80 -11.29
CA ILE A 164 -3.69 -31.02 -12.53
C ILE A 164 -2.29 -30.66 -13.02
N ALA A 165 -1.27 -30.69 -12.15
CA ALA A 165 0.09 -30.25 -12.48
C ALA A 165 0.70 -31.02 -13.64
N GLN A 166 0.46 -32.34 -13.71
CA GLN A 166 0.93 -33.18 -14.82
C GLN A 166 0.30 -32.83 -16.18
N TYR A 167 -0.83 -32.11 -16.18
CA TYR A 167 -1.56 -31.73 -17.39
C TYR A 167 -1.26 -30.30 -17.86
N ALA A 168 -0.42 -29.55 -17.14
CA ALA A 168 -0.15 -28.13 -17.44
C ALA A 168 0.26 -27.91 -18.91
N SER A 169 1.26 -28.65 -19.40
CA SER A 169 1.73 -28.53 -20.79
C SER A 169 0.66 -28.92 -21.82
N ARG A 170 -0.13 -29.96 -21.52
CA ARG A 170 -1.21 -30.41 -22.41
C ARG A 170 -2.31 -29.35 -22.53
N ILE A 171 -2.70 -28.71 -21.42
CA ILE A 171 -3.70 -27.65 -21.42
C ILE A 171 -3.24 -26.49 -22.31
N LEU A 172 -1.99 -26.04 -22.14
CA LEU A 172 -1.42 -24.93 -22.92
C LEU A 172 -1.33 -25.26 -24.42
N GLN A 173 -0.82 -26.45 -24.78
CA GLN A 173 -0.76 -26.89 -26.18
C GLN A 173 -2.15 -27.04 -26.82
N THR A 174 -3.15 -27.46 -26.05
CA THR A 174 -4.53 -27.59 -26.57
C THR A 174 -5.13 -26.22 -26.82
N LEU A 175 -4.91 -25.26 -25.93
CA LEU A 175 -5.37 -23.88 -26.09
C LEU A 175 -4.70 -23.14 -27.26
N GLU A 176 -3.44 -23.46 -27.57
CA GLU A 176 -2.76 -22.90 -28.74
C GLU A 176 -3.42 -23.34 -30.07
N ARG A 177 -3.99 -24.55 -30.10
CA ARG A 177 -4.60 -25.14 -31.30
C ARG A 177 -6.12 -24.92 -31.39
N HIS A 178 -6.77 -24.66 -30.27
CA HIS A 178 -8.22 -24.62 -30.17
C HIS A 178 -8.67 -23.40 -29.36
N GLN A 179 -9.59 -22.60 -29.92
CA GLN A 179 -10.15 -21.44 -29.23
C GLN A 179 -10.96 -21.81 -27.97
N VAL A 180 -11.57 -23.00 -27.95
CA VAL A 180 -12.38 -23.48 -26.84
C VAL A 180 -11.83 -24.81 -26.34
N VAL A 181 -11.54 -24.90 -25.05
CA VAL A 181 -11.01 -26.10 -24.40
C VAL A 181 -11.81 -26.41 -23.15
N VAL A 182 -12.30 -27.66 -23.06
CA VAL A 182 -13.03 -28.16 -21.89
C VAL A 182 -12.06 -28.93 -21.00
N VAL A 183 -11.85 -28.43 -19.78
CA VAL A 183 -11.00 -29.08 -18.77
C VAL A 183 -11.87 -29.68 -17.68
N ALA A 184 -12.01 -31.01 -17.68
CA ALA A 184 -12.74 -31.77 -16.67
C ALA A 184 -11.80 -32.37 -15.62
N GLY A 185 -12.30 -32.51 -14.38
CA GLY A 185 -11.59 -33.20 -13.30
C GLY A 185 -12.30 -33.02 -11.96
N ASP A 186 -11.93 -33.80 -10.96
CA ASP A 186 -12.61 -33.82 -9.66
C ASP A 186 -12.43 -32.53 -8.85
N THR A 187 -13.25 -32.31 -7.83
CA THR A 187 -13.04 -31.21 -6.88
C THR A 187 -11.71 -31.41 -6.14
N GLY A 188 -10.98 -30.31 -5.89
CA GLY A 188 -9.67 -30.38 -5.24
C GLY A 188 -8.48 -30.73 -6.14
N CYS A 189 -8.67 -31.10 -7.41
CA CYS A 189 -7.54 -31.40 -8.30
C CYS A 189 -6.68 -30.19 -8.70
N GLY A 190 -7.12 -28.96 -8.38
CA GLY A 190 -6.37 -27.72 -8.63
C GLY A 190 -6.81 -26.91 -9.86
N LYS A 191 -7.92 -27.26 -10.54
CA LYS A 191 -8.41 -26.54 -11.75
C LYS A 191 -8.47 -25.03 -11.58
N SER A 192 -9.29 -24.56 -10.65
CA SER A 192 -9.55 -23.12 -10.50
C SER A 192 -8.33 -22.35 -10.00
N THR A 193 -7.45 -22.99 -9.22
CA THR A 193 -6.26 -22.32 -8.68
C THR A 193 -5.10 -22.31 -9.66
N GLN A 194 -4.81 -23.42 -10.36
CA GLN A 194 -3.59 -23.55 -11.15
C GLN A 194 -3.76 -23.15 -12.62
N VAL A 195 -4.92 -23.41 -13.25
CA VAL A 195 -5.09 -23.10 -14.69
C VAL A 195 -4.82 -21.62 -15.00
N PRO A 196 -5.37 -20.64 -14.24
CA PRO A 196 -5.05 -19.24 -14.48
C PRO A 196 -3.54 -18.95 -14.37
N GLN A 197 -2.85 -19.59 -13.42
CA GLN A 197 -1.42 -19.41 -13.22
C GLN A 197 -0.59 -19.99 -14.38
N TYR A 198 -1.02 -21.11 -14.98
CA TYR A 198 -0.36 -21.68 -16.17
C TYR A 198 -0.49 -20.75 -17.37
N LEU A 199 -1.68 -20.15 -17.56
CA LEU A 199 -1.91 -19.18 -18.63
C LEU A 199 -1.03 -17.94 -18.43
N LEU A 200 -1.01 -17.38 -17.22
CA LEU A 200 -0.15 -16.23 -16.90
C LEU A 200 1.34 -16.56 -17.16
N ALA A 201 1.81 -17.74 -16.74
CA ALA A 201 3.19 -18.18 -16.97
C ALA A 201 3.52 -18.41 -18.46
N ALA A 202 2.52 -18.75 -19.28
CA ALA A 202 2.64 -18.90 -20.72
C ALA A 202 2.59 -17.56 -21.49
N GLY A 203 2.48 -16.42 -20.79
CA GLY A 203 2.51 -15.08 -21.39
C GLY A 203 1.13 -14.49 -21.67
N PHE A 204 0.03 -15.12 -21.25
CA PHE A 204 -1.29 -14.50 -21.30
C PHE A 204 -1.38 -13.40 -20.24
N SER A 205 -1.72 -12.18 -20.63
CA SER A 205 -1.83 -11.02 -19.73
C SER A 205 -3.25 -10.77 -19.21
N HIS A 206 -4.26 -11.37 -19.84
CA HIS A 206 -5.66 -11.01 -19.67
C HIS A 206 -6.53 -12.24 -19.35
N VAL A 207 -6.30 -12.81 -18.18
CA VAL A 207 -6.98 -14.04 -17.73
C VAL A 207 -8.11 -13.68 -16.77
N ALA A 208 -9.35 -13.90 -17.20
CA ALA A 208 -10.53 -13.79 -16.34
C ALA A 208 -10.95 -15.18 -15.83
N CYS A 209 -11.18 -15.30 -14.52
CA CYS A 209 -11.73 -16.51 -13.91
C CYS A 209 -13.06 -16.19 -13.24
N THR A 210 -14.15 -16.74 -13.79
CA THR A 210 -15.49 -16.58 -13.24
C THR A 210 -15.79 -17.70 -12.24
N GLN A 211 -16.59 -17.40 -11.22
CA GLN A 211 -17.08 -18.36 -10.23
C GLN A 211 -18.58 -18.12 -10.03
N PRO A 212 -19.41 -19.18 -9.95
CA PRO A 212 -20.86 -19.03 -9.81
C PRO A 212 -21.26 -18.50 -8.43
N ARG A 213 -20.35 -18.51 -7.46
CA ARG A 213 -20.59 -18.05 -6.08
C ARG A 213 -19.55 -17.03 -5.67
N ARG A 214 -20.01 -15.91 -5.10
CA ARG A 214 -19.13 -14.82 -4.65
C ARG A 214 -18.09 -15.25 -3.61
N ILE A 215 -18.45 -16.07 -2.62
CA ILE A 215 -17.50 -16.58 -1.62
C ILE A 215 -16.40 -17.44 -2.29
N ALA A 216 -16.76 -18.21 -3.31
CA ALA A 216 -15.78 -19.00 -4.07
C ALA A 216 -14.82 -18.09 -4.86
N CYS A 217 -15.33 -17.01 -5.47
CA CYS A 217 -14.49 -16.01 -6.15
C CYS A 217 -13.47 -15.37 -5.19
N ILE A 218 -13.94 -14.86 -4.04
CA ILE A 218 -13.07 -14.22 -3.04
C ILE A 218 -12.04 -15.22 -2.49
N SER A 219 -12.48 -16.44 -2.13
CA SER A 219 -11.58 -17.49 -1.62
C SER A 219 -10.55 -17.91 -2.66
N LEU A 220 -10.96 -18.01 -3.93
CA LEU A 220 -10.07 -18.35 -5.03
C LEU A 220 -9.04 -17.25 -5.28
N ALA A 221 -9.47 -16.00 -5.39
CA ALA A 221 -8.57 -14.86 -5.51
C ALA A 221 -7.55 -14.84 -4.36
N LYS A 222 -8.03 -15.06 -3.13
CA LYS A 222 -7.18 -15.21 -1.94
C LYS A 222 -6.13 -16.29 -2.07
N ARG A 223 -6.55 -17.48 -2.51
CA ARG A 223 -5.65 -18.61 -2.66
C ARG A 223 -4.63 -18.38 -3.78
N VAL A 224 -5.07 -17.88 -4.93
CA VAL A 224 -4.20 -17.64 -6.10
C VAL A 224 -3.19 -16.54 -5.81
N SER A 225 -3.59 -15.41 -5.20
CA SER A 225 -2.67 -14.35 -4.76
C SER A 225 -1.62 -14.87 -3.78
N PHE A 226 -2.03 -15.67 -2.80
CA PHE A 226 -1.10 -16.30 -1.87
C PHE A 226 -0.11 -17.25 -2.56
N GLU A 227 -0.57 -18.03 -3.54
CA GLU A 227 0.26 -18.99 -4.30
C GLU A 227 1.17 -18.34 -5.34
N SER A 228 0.75 -17.21 -5.93
CA SER A 228 1.52 -16.43 -6.90
C SER A 228 2.46 -15.43 -6.24
N LEU A 229 2.36 -15.27 -4.91
CA LEU A 229 3.06 -14.24 -4.12
C LEU A 229 2.72 -12.82 -4.57
N SER A 230 1.68 -12.66 -5.39
CA SER A 230 1.14 -11.37 -5.75
C SER A 230 0.33 -10.85 -4.56
N GLN A 231 0.63 -9.63 -4.12
CA GLN A 231 -0.22 -8.95 -3.15
C GLN A 231 -1.64 -8.82 -3.72
N TYR A 232 -2.64 -8.94 -2.85
CA TYR A 232 -4.03 -8.68 -3.15
C TYR A 232 -4.17 -7.30 -3.74
N GLY A 233 -4.45 -7.18 -5.04
CA GLY A 233 -4.77 -5.88 -5.60
C GLY A 233 -5.94 -5.24 -4.85
N SER A 234 -5.76 -4.00 -4.39
CA SER A 234 -6.84 -3.14 -3.91
C SER A 234 -8.05 -3.17 -4.85
N GLN A 235 -7.79 -3.35 -6.14
CA GLN A 235 -8.76 -3.50 -7.22
C GLN A 235 -9.68 -4.70 -7.07
N SER A 236 -9.13 -5.88 -6.74
CA SER A 236 -9.94 -7.08 -6.54
C SER A 236 -10.85 -6.93 -5.32
N LEU A 237 -10.34 -6.30 -4.26
CA LEU A 237 -11.13 -5.97 -3.09
C LEU A 237 -12.28 -5.01 -3.46
N LEU A 238 -11.97 -3.94 -4.19
CA LEU A 238 -12.94 -2.95 -4.62
C LEU A 238 -13.99 -3.48 -5.59
N LEU A 239 -13.71 -4.51 -6.40
CA LEU A 239 -14.69 -5.10 -7.33
C LEU A 239 -15.58 -6.19 -6.71
N PHE A 240 -15.12 -6.90 -5.67
CA PHE A 240 -15.82 -8.09 -5.17
C PHE A 240 -16.34 -8.01 -3.72
N SER A 241 -16.03 -6.95 -2.96
CA SER A 241 -16.60 -6.73 -1.62
C SER A 241 -18.12 -6.47 -1.66
N ARG A 242 -18.82 -6.79 -0.55
CA ARG A 242 -20.28 -6.61 -0.36
C ARG A 242 -20.58 -5.18 0.00
N SER A 243 -19.74 -4.67 0.88
CA SER A 243 -19.84 -3.34 1.44
C SER A 243 -18.45 -2.74 1.47
N LEU A 244 -18.39 -1.46 1.18
CA LEU A 244 -17.22 -0.63 1.30
C LEU A 244 -17.62 0.59 2.09
N ASP A 245 -16.86 0.85 3.15
CA ASP A 245 -17.07 1.94 4.07
C ASP A 245 -15.86 2.87 3.98
N THR A 246 -16.06 4.18 3.90
CA THR A 246 -14.97 5.16 3.70
C THR A 246 -14.93 6.19 4.81
N ASN A 247 -13.77 6.82 4.98
CA ASN A 247 -13.66 8.14 5.63
C ASN A 247 -13.93 9.27 4.60
N GLY A 248 -13.93 10.52 5.05
CA GLY A 248 -14.30 11.68 4.23
C GLY A 248 -13.38 11.96 3.04
N ASP A 249 -12.08 11.68 3.13
CA ASP A 249 -11.14 11.86 2.01
C ASP A 249 -10.95 10.60 1.15
N CYS A 250 -11.71 9.53 1.44
CA CYS A 250 -11.63 8.21 0.82
C CYS A 250 -10.27 7.50 0.94
N SER A 251 -9.29 8.04 1.69
CA SER A 251 -7.97 7.44 1.84
C SER A 251 -8.01 6.16 2.69
N ARG A 252 -8.99 6.05 3.58
CA ARG A 252 -9.27 4.86 4.40
C ARG A 252 -10.54 4.17 3.93
N LEU A 253 -10.41 2.91 3.56
CA LEU A 253 -11.50 2.08 3.06
C LEU A 253 -11.59 0.79 3.88
N VAL A 254 -12.79 0.39 4.26
CA VAL A 254 -13.03 -0.88 4.96
C VAL A 254 -13.97 -1.73 4.14
N ALA A 255 -13.48 -2.87 3.67
CA ALA A 255 -14.26 -3.85 2.95
C ALA A 255 -14.87 -4.88 3.90
N ASP A 256 -16.16 -5.15 3.69
CA ASP A 256 -16.95 -6.16 4.40
C ASP A 256 -16.92 -6.04 5.94
N GLY A 257 -16.49 -4.88 6.48
CA GLY A 257 -16.42 -4.61 7.92
C GLY A 257 -15.24 -5.25 8.67
N TRP A 258 -14.25 -5.83 7.99
CA TRP A 258 -13.13 -6.51 8.66
C TRP A 258 -11.75 -6.31 7.99
N LEU A 259 -11.70 -5.78 6.77
CA LEU A 259 -10.46 -5.59 6.02
C LEU A 259 -10.28 -4.12 5.69
N GLU A 260 -9.24 -3.52 6.25
CA GLU A 260 -8.86 -2.13 6.02
C GLU A 260 -7.85 -2.04 4.88
N LEU A 261 -8.10 -1.09 4.00
CA LEU A 261 -7.25 -0.65 2.90
C LEU A 261 -6.96 0.84 3.11
N GLN A 262 -5.69 1.16 3.36
CA GLN A 262 -5.23 2.54 3.48
C GLN A 262 -4.42 2.91 2.23
N LEU A 263 -4.87 3.93 1.52
CA LEU A 263 -4.21 4.47 0.32
C LEU A 263 -3.31 5.63 0.72
N ALA A 264 -2.19 5.79 0.01
CA ALA A 264 -1.21 6.82 0.33
C ALA A 264 -1.72 8.24 0.07
N ASP A 265 -2.58 8.41 -0.94
CA ASP A 265 -3.08 9.70 -1.39
C ASP A 265 -4.59 9.68 -1.68
N SER A 266 -5.27 10.77 -1.33
CA SER A 266 -6.72 10.89 -1.49
C SER A 266 -7.16 11.00 -2.94
N GLU A 267 -6.33 11.54 -3.82
CA GLU A 267 -6.65 11.69 -5.25
C GLU A 267 -6.71 10.34 -5.97
N SER A 268 -5.68 9.52 -5.82
CA SER A 268 -5.69 8.14 -6.35
C SER A 268 -6.75 7.30 -5.67
N ALA A 269 -7.05 7.56 -4.39
CA ALA A 269 -8.13 6.85 -3.69
C ALA A 269 -9.51 7.16 -4.30
N VAL A 270 -9.79 8.44 -4.54
CA VAL A 270 -11.01 8.89 -5.21
C VAL A 270 -11.11 8.32 -6.62
N GLY A 271 -10.04 8.39 -7.41
CA GLY A 271 -10.02 7.85 -8.78
C GLY A 271 -10.20 6.34 -8.83
N LEU A 272 -9.53 5.60 -7.94
CA LEU A 272 -9.65 4.14 -7.83
C LEU A 272 -11.07 3.73 -7.41
N LEU A 273 -11.66 4.45 -6.45
CA LEU A 273 -13.03 4.24 -6.02
C LEU A 273 -14.02 4.56 -7.15
N ALA A 274 -13.89 5.69 -7.82
CA ALA A 274 -14.74 6.11 -8.94
C ALA A 274 -14.73 5.06 -10.07
N ALA A 275 -13.53 4.63 -10.48
CA ALA A 275 -13.36 3.58 -11.47
C ALA A 275 -14.01 2.25 -11.05
N SER A 276 -13.86 1.85 -9.78
CA SER A 276 -14.48 0.63 -9.28
C SER A 276 -16.02 0.66 -9.32
N LEU A 277 -16.63 1.79 -8.96
CA LEU A 277 -18.08 1.98 -8.99
C LEU A 277 -18.61 1.94 -10.43
N ARG A 278 -17.92 2.63 -11.34
CA ARG A 278 -18.24 2.64 -12.77
C ARG A 278 -18.16 1.25 -13.38
N LEU A 279 -17.11 0.49 -13.07
CA LEU A 279 -16.93 -0.88 -13.54
C LEU A 279 -17.99 -1.83 -13.00
N ARG A 280 -18.35 -1.72 -11.71
CA ARG A 280 -19.44 -2.50 -11.10
C ARG A 280 -20.77 -2.22 -11.78
N ALA A 281 -21.12 -0.94 -11.95
CA ALA A 281 -22.36 -0.55 -12.61
C ALA A 281 -22.44 -1.06 -14.05
N ARG A 282 -21.36 -0.92 -14.82
CA ARG A 282 -21.28 -1.45 -16.20
C ARG A 282 -21.36 -2.96 -16.25
N TRP A 283 -20.71 -3.65 -15.33
CA TRP A 283 -20.80 -5.11 -15.21
C TRP A 283 -22.24 -5.55 -14.97
N GLU A 284 -22.94 -4.94 -14.01
CA GLU A 284 -24.34 -5.23 -13.71
C GLU A 284 -25.25 -4.95 -14.90
N GLN A 285 -25.04 -3.83 -15.60
CA GLN A 285 -25.79 -3.47 -16.80
C GLN A 285 -25.61 -4.48 -17.93
N VAL A 286 -24.36 -4.87 -18.25
CA VAL A 286 -24.06 -5.87 -19.28
C VAL A 286 -24.65 -7.22 -18.90
N LEU A 287 -24.49 -7.65 -17.65
CA LEU A 287 -25.04 -8.92 -17.15
C LEU A 287 -26.58 -8.93 -17.20
N ALA A 288 -27.25 -7.86 -16.79
CA ALA A 288 -28.70 -7.76 -16.82
C ALA A 288 -29.24 -7.88 -18.25
N ARG A 289 -28.56 -7.25 -19.22
CA ARG A 289 -28.90 -7.36 -20.65
C ARG A 289 -28.70 -8.79 -21.18
N GLN A 290 -27.59 -9.45 -20.84
CA GLN A 290 -27.36 -10.85 -21.21
C GLN A 290 -28.48 -11.77 -20.70
N LEU A 291 -28.84 -11.64 -19.42
CA LEU A 291 -29.89 -12.42 -18.79
C LEU A 291 -31.26 -12.15 -19.43
N ALA A 292 -31.55 -10.88 -19.74
CA ALA A 292 -32.79 -10.50 -20.43
C ALA A 292 -32.90 -11.14 -21.83
N ARG A 293 -31.80 -11.20 -22.60
CA ARG A 293 -31.78 -11.88 -23.90
C ARG A 293 -31.95 -13.38 -23.79
N GLN A 294 -31.27 -14.03 -22.84
CA GLN A 294 -31.46 -15.46 -22.59
C GLN A 294 -32.91 -15.79 -22.18
N ALA A 295 -33.57 -14.89 -21.44
CA ALA A 295 -34.97 -15.04 -21.09
C ALA A 295 -35.91 -14.84 -22.30
N ARG A 296 -35.54 -13.99 -23.28
CA ARG A 296 -36.30 -13.76 -24.52
C ARG A 296 -36.16 -14.90 -25.53
N ARG A 297 -35.01 -15.60 -25.58
CA ARG A 297 -34.78 -16.78 -26.42
C ARG A 297 -35.54 -18.03 -25.94
N ARG A 298 -36.85 -17.93 -25.79
CA ARG A 298 -37.77 -19.08 -25.78
C ARG A 298 -37.92 -19.62 -27.21
N PRO A 299 -38.22 -20.92 -27.40
CA PRO A 299 -37.85 -21.65 -28.62
C PRO A 299 -38.65 -21.37 -29.90
N GLU A 300 -39.53 -20.36 -29.96
CA GLU A 300 -40.62 -20.38 -30.95
C GLU A 300 -40.74 -19.23 -31.95
N GLU A 301 -39.89 -18.19 -31.98
CA GLU A 301 -40.04 -17.13 -32.99
C GLU A 301 -38.71 -16.72 -33.64
N GLU A 302 -38.66 -16.88 -34.97
CA GLU A 302 -37.57 -16.54 -35.90
C GLU A 302 -37.59 -15.03 -36.18
N GLU A 303 -36.76 -14.26 -35.48
CA GLU A 303 -36.38 -12.89 -35.87
C GLU A 303 -34.86 -12.86 -36.07
N GLU A 304 -34.39 -13.17 -37.29
CA GLU A 304 -32.96 -13.39 -37.57
C GLU A 304 -32.17 -12.09 -37.86
N ASP A 305 -32.82 -11.00 -38.29
CA ASP A 305 -32.12 -9.79 -38.76
C ASP A 305 -31.90 -8.71 -37.67
N GLU A 306 -32.81 -8.55 -36.69
CA GLU A 306 -32.62 -7.62 -35.56
C GLU A 306 -31.59 -8.15 -34.53
N ASP A 307 -31.39 -9.47 -34.51
CA ASP A 307 -30.55 -10.20 -33.56
C ASP A 307 -29.04 -9.98 -33.80
N GLU A 308 -28.61 -9.73 -35.05
CA GLU A 308 -27.19 -9.59 -35.40
C GLU A 308 -26.57 -8.25 -34.98
N GLU A 309 -27.28 -7.14 -35.22
CA GLU A 309 -26.81 -5.80 -34.85
C GLU A 309 -26.78 -5.64 -33.32
N GLU A 310 -27.82 -6.13 -32.63
CA GLU A 310 -27.88 -6.10 -31.17
C GLU A 310 -26.79 -6.99 -30.53
N ALA A 311 -26.49 -8.14 -31.13
CA ALA A 311 -25.39 -9.01 -30.72
C ALA A 311 -24.01 -8.39 -31.01
N ALA A 312 -23.85 -7.62 -32.09
CA ALA A 312 -22.61 -6.91 -32.40
C ALA A 312 -22.34 -5.77 -31.41
N VAL A 313 -23.36 -4.98 -31.05
CA VAL A 313 -23.27 -3.95 -30.00
C VAL A 313 -22.86 -4.58 -28.68
N HIS A 314 -23.47 -5.71 -28.32
CA HIS A 314 -23.14 -6.42 -27.10
C HIS A 314 -21.70 -6.91 -27.03
N ARG A 315 -21.20 -7.56 -28.09
CA ARG A 315 -19.80 -8.01 -28.16
C ARG A 315 -18.82 -6.84 -27.99
N ARG A 316 -19.17 -5.66 -28.52
CA ARG A 316 -18.38 -4.43 -28.35
C ARG A 316 -18.40 -3.94 -26.90
N GLU A 317 -19.57 -3.94 -26.25
CA GLU A 317 -19.70 -3.55 -24.84
C GLU A 317 -18.95 -4.50 -23.89
N GLU A 318 -19.06 -5.81 -24.11
CA GLU A 318 -18.32 -6.84 -23.36
C GLU A 318 -16.80 -6.69 -23.53
N ALA A 319 -16.34 -6.47 -24.76
CA ALA A 319 -14.94 -6.24 -25.05
C ALA A 319 -14.43 -4.96 -24.37
N ALA A 320 -15.22 -3.88 -24.41
CA ALA A 320 -14.90 -2.63 -23.74
C ALA A 320 -14.80 -2.81 -22.21
N LEU A 321 -15.80 -3.45 -21.59
CA LEU A 321 -15.80 -3.77 -20.16
C LEU A 321 -14.59 -4.63 -19.78
N SER A 322 -14.29 -5.65 -20.58
CA SER A 322 -13.13 -6.51 -20.35
C SER A 322 -11.83 -5.72 -20.38
N ARG A 323 -11.63 -4.84 -21.38
CA ARG A 323 -10.44 -3.97 -21.47
C ARG A 323 -10.31 -3.06 -20.25
N GLU A 324 -11.41 -2.47 -19.79
CA GLU A 324 -11.38 -1.57 -18.64
C GLU A 324 -11.13 -2.30 -17.32
N LEU A 325 -11.72 -3.47 -17.12
CA LEU A 325 -11.42 -4.33 -15.97
C LEU A 325 -9.94 -4.70 -15.91
N LEU A 326 -9.33 -4.98 -17.07
CA LEU A 326 -7.91 -5.30 -17.17
C LEU A 326 -7.03 -4.08 -16.87
N ARG A 327 -7.36 -2.91 -17.44
CA ARG A 327 -6.66 -1.65 -17.12
C ARG A 327 -6.77 -1.31 -15.63
N PHE A 328 -7.95 -1.47 -15.05
CA PHE A 328 -8.19 -1.25 -13.64
C PHE A 328 -7.34 -2.22 -12.81
N ALA A 329 -7.39 -3.52 -13.08
CA ALA A 329 -6.58 -4.52 -12.39
C ALA A 329 -5.06 -4.28 -12.50
N ALA A 330 -4.61 -3.63 -13.58
CA ALA A 330 -3.21 -3.26 -13.80
C ALA A 330 -2.78 -1.94 -13.14
N SER A 331 -3.73 -1.15 -12.60
CA SER A 331 -3.41 0.13 -11.95
C SER A 331 -2.44 -0.07 -10.77
N GLN A 332 -1.44 0.79 -10.65
CA GLN A 332 -0.45 0.74 -9.57
C GLN A 332 -0.73 1.90 -8.63
N VAL A 333 -1.51 1.63 -7.58
CA VAL A 333 -1.76 2.59 -6.51
C VAL A 333 -1.08 2.07 -5.25
N PRO A 334 -0.21 2.86 -4.57
CA PRO A 334 0.38 2.46 -3.31
C PRO A 334 -0.69 2.33 -2.22
N TYR A 335 -0.78 1.16 -1.59
CA TYR A 335 -1.69 0.92 -0.48
C TYR A 335 -1.06 0.03 0.59
N SER A 336 -1.63 0.08 1.79
CA SER A 336 -1.44 -0.92 2.83
C SER A 336 -2.75 -1.64 3.11
N LEU A 337 -2.66 -2.94 3.38
CA LEU A 337 -3.81 -3.79 3.66
C LEU A 337 -3.65 -4.41 5.04
N ARG A 338 -4.65 -4.26 5.90
CA ARG A 338 -4.61 -4.76 7.27
C ARG A 338 -5.96 -5.35 7.68
N ARG A 339 -5.92 -6.46 8.41
CA ARG A 339 -7.13 -7.01 9.04
C ARG A 339 -7.42 -6.26 10.32
N LEU A 340 -8.66 -5.83 10.49
CA LEU A 340 -9.13 -5.18 11.72
C LEU A 340 -9.28 -6.18 12.86
N MET A 341 -8.90 -5.76 14.06
CA MET A 341 -9.04 -6.51 15.30
C MET A 341 -10.44 -6.34 15.91
N GLY A 342 -10.84 -7.25 16.79
CA GLY A 342 -12.19 -7.25 17.36
C GLY A 342 -12.59 -5.93 18.05
N LEU A 343 -11.66 -5.29 18.76
CA LEU A 343 -11.90 -3.99 19.41
C LEU A 343 -12.04 -2.84 18.39
N GLU A 344 -11.24 -2.87 17.32
CA GLU A 344 -11.31 -1.85 16.26
C GLU A 344 -12.62 -1.94 15.49
N ILE A 345 -13.13 -3.16 15.25
CA ILE A 345 -14.43 -3.38 14.62
C ILE A 345 -15.58 -2.80 15.46
N GLN A 346 -15.47 -2.85 16.80
CA GLN A 346 -16.46 -2.28 17.70
C GLN A 346 -16.51 -0.74 17.65
N ASN A 347 -15.37 -0.09 17.40
CA ASN A 347 -15.24 1.37 17.36
C ASN A 347 -15.03 1.91 15.94
N LEU A 348 -15.41 1.13 14.93
CA LEU A 348 -15.10 1.40 13.54
C LEU A 348 -15.89 2.59 12.96
N TYR A 349 -17.14 2.74 13.42
CA TYR A 349 -18.11 3.64 12.81
C TYR A 349 -18.40 4.84 13.72
N VAL A 350 -18.65 5.99 13.10
CA VAL A 350 -19.02 7.23 13.79
C VAL A 350 -20.38 7.10 14.49
N GLY A 351 -21.27 6.27 13.94
CA GLY A 351 -22.62 6.04 14.46
C GLY A 351 -23.64 7.08 13.96
N PRO A 352 -24.93 6.90 14.30
CA PRO A 352 -25.99 7.79 13.84
C PRO A 352 -25.89 9.17 14.49
N GLN A 353 -25.28 10.12 13.79
CA GLN A 353 -25.32 11.55 14.15
C GLN A 353 -26.32 12.31 13.27
N THR A 354 -26.84 13.43 13.75
CA THR A 354 -27.66 14.38 12.97
C THR A 354 -26.79 15.04 11.90
N ILE A 355 -26.75 14.45 10.71
CA ILE A 355 -25.93 14.96 9.61
C ILE A 355 -26.53 16.27 9.09
N THR A 356 -25.69 17.30 8.90
CA THR A 356 -26.02 18.51 8.16
C THR A 356 -26.45 18.16 6.73
N ALA A 357 -27.32 18.99 6.15
CA ALA A 357 -28.04 18.74 4.89
C ALA A 357 -27.18 18.02 3.82
N ALA A 358 -27.72 16.93 3.26
CA ALA A 358 -27.05 16.13 2.25
C ALA A 358 -26.63 17.00 1.05
N PRO A 359 -25.39 16.87 0.54
CA PRO A 359 -24.97 17.59 -0.66
C PRO A 359 -25.81 17.12 -1.85
N SER A 360 -26.34 18.07 -2.62
CA SER A 360 -27.02 17.77 -3.88
C SER A 360 -25.98 17.36 -4.92
N LEU A 361 -25.92 16.07 -5.28
CA LEU A 361 -24.98 15.56 -6.28
C LEU A 361 -25.73 15.17 -7.56
N PRO A 362 -25.46 15.81 -8.71
CA PRO A 362 -26.01 15.36 -9.98
C PRO A 362 -25.29 14.11 -10.50
N GLY A 363 -26.05 13.20 -11.11
CA GLY A 363 -25.58 12.46 -12.30
C GLY A 363 -24.97 11.08 -12.11
N LEU A 364 -24.62 10.66 -10.90
CA LEU A 364 -24.00 9.33 -10.69
C LEU A 364 -24.90 8.31 -9.99
N PHE A 365 -25.73 8.76 -9.06
CA PHE A 365 -26.58 7.91 -8.24
C PHE A 365 -28.05 8.00 -8.65
N GLY A 366 -28.32 8.46 -9.88
CA GLY A 366 -29.64 8.94 -10.29
C GLY A 366 -30.05 10.21 -9.51
N SER A 367 -31.33 10.56 -9.56
CA SER A 367 -31.94 11.60 -8.71
C SER A 367 -32.05 11.20 -7.23
N SER A 368 -31.29 10.20 -6.78
CA SER A 368 -31.42 9.62 -5.46
C SER A 368 -30.84 10.57 -4.41
N THR A 369 -31.69 11.02 -3.50
CA THR A 369 -31.28 11.81 -2.34
C THR A 369 -30.39 10.96 -1.43
N LEU A 370 -29.14 11.37 -1.25
CA LEU A 370 -28.20 10.78 -0.28
C LEU A 370 -28.89 10.66 1.07
N SER A 371 -28.99 9.44 1.58
CA SER A 371 -29.64 9.16 2.86
C SER A 371 -28.59 8.88 3.94
N PRO A 372 -28.75 9.39 5.16
CA PRO A 372 -27.88 9.05 6.27
C PRO A 372 -27.98 7.55 6.56
N HIS A 373 -26.84 6.87 6.75
CA HIS A 373 -26.87 5.44 7.06
C HIS A 373 -27.33 5.23 8.52
N PRO A 374 -28.33 4.37 8.79
CA PRO A 374 -29.04 4.31 10.07
C PRO A 374 -28.18 3.87 11.26
N THR A 375 -27.16 3.04 11.04
CA THR A 375 -26.31 2.48 12.10
C THR A 375 -24.86 2.93 12.04
N LYS A 376 -24.26 3.05 10.85
CA LYS A 376 -22.85 3.41 10.64
C LYS A 376 -22.58 4.92 10.74
N GLY A 377 -23.59 5.78 10.55
CA GLY A 377 -23.36 7.19 10.27
C GLY A 377 -22.90 7.42 8.83
N GLY A 378 -22.53 8.67 8.50
CA GLY A 378 -22.20 9.03 7.12
C GLY A 378 -23.38 8.87 6.16
N TYR A 379 -23.09 8.80 4.86
CA TYR A 379 -24.11 8.72 3.80
C TYR A 379 -24.10 7.37 3.11
N ALA A 380 -25.26 6.72 3.02
CA ALA A 380 -25.45 5.57 2.14
C ALA A 380 -25.53 6.07 0.70
N VAL A 381 -24.50 5.73 -0.09
CA VAL A 381 -24.33 6.20 -1.47
C VAL A 381 -24.88 5.19 -2.46
N THR A 382 -24.57 3.91 -2.25
CA THR A 382 -25.16 2.76 -2.95
C THR A 382 -25.37 1.63 -1.95
N ASP A 383 -26.04 0.54 -2.34
CA ASP A 383 -26.12 -0.69 -1.54
C ASP A 383 -24.73 -1.26 -1.18
N PHE A 384 -23.72 -0.87 -1.95
CA PHE A 384 -22.34 -1.28 -1.81
C PHE A 384 -21.47 -0.28 -1.03
N LEU A 385 -21.74 1.02 -1.10
CA LEU A 385 -20.84 2.07 -0.61
C LEU A 385 -21.49 2.96 0.47
N THR A 386 -20.85 3.04 1.63
CA THR A 386 -21.15 4.04 2.67
C THR A 386 -20.00 5.04 2.75
N TYR A 387 -20.29 6.32 2.50
CA TYR A 387 -19.29 7.38 2.51
C TYR A 387 -19.23 8.08 3.87
N ASN A 388 -18.01 8.39 4.31
CA ASN A 388 -17.72 9.15 5.52
C ASN A 388 -18.39 8.59 6.80
N CYS A 389 -18.33 7.27 6.96
CA CYS A 389 -18.92 6.57 8.11
C CYS A 389 -17.86 6.01 9.08
N LEU A 390 -16.58 6.01 8.69
CA LEU A 390 -15.48 5.52 9.51
C LEU A 390 -15.00 6.59 10.50
N THR A 391 -14.65 6.18 11.71
CA THR A 391 -13.94 7.05 12.66
C THR A 391 -12.54 7.38 12.12
N SER A 392 -12.08 8.62 12.22
CA SER A 392 -10.70 9.00 11.90
C SER A 392 -10.06 9.76 13.05
N ASP A 393 -8.77 9.49 13.31
CA ASP A 393 -7.98 10.22 14.32
C ASP A 393 -7.71 11.67 13.88
N THR A 394 -7.86 11.97 12.58
CA THR A 394 -7.82 13.31 12.01
C THR A 394 -9.19 13.99 12.12
N ASP A 395 -9.17 15.17 12.74
CA ASP A 395 -10.27 16.00 13.25
C ASP A 395 -11.52 16.21 12.37
N LEU A 396 -12.60 16.59 13.07
CA LEU A 396 -13.94 17.08 12.70
C LEU A 396 -14.09 18.02 11.47
N TYR A 397 -13.01 18.38 10.77
CA TYR A 397 -13.02 19.22 9.57
C TYR A 397 -13.17 18.43 8.27
N SER A 398 -13.12 17.08 8.31
CA SER A 398 -13.22 16.21 7.12
C SER A 398 -14.55 16.30 6.38
N ASP A 399 -15.64 16.63 7.08
CA ASP A 399 -17.01 16.59 6.56
C ASP A 399 -17.25 17.57 5.40
N CYS A 400 -16.36 18.56 5.22
CA CYS A 400 -16.50 19.63 4.23
C CYS A 400 -15.21 19.90 3.43
N LEU A 401 -14.27 18.95 3.32
CA LEU A 401 -13.02 19.13 2.56
C LEU A 401 -13.27 19.27 1.06
N ARG A 402 -13.62 20.48 0.64
CA ARG A 402 -13.64 20.90 -0.77
C ARG A 402 -12.23 21.32 -1.14
N THR A 403 -11.60 20.56 -2.01
CA THR A 403 -10.31 20.91 -2.59
C THR A 403 -10.51 21.23 -4.07
N PHE A 404 -9.77 22.21 -4.58
CA PHE A 404 -9.79 22.49 -6.02
C PHE A 404 -9.32 21.25 -6.79
N TRP A 405 -10.06 20.92 -7.84
CA TRP A 405 -9.74 19.84 -8.75
C TRP A 405 -10.10 20.25 -10.15
N THR A 406 -9.26 19.82 -11.09
CA THR A 406 -9.51 19.99 -12.51
C THR A 406 -9.87 18.63 -13.08
N CYS A 407 -11.06 18.52 -13.65
CA CYS A 407 -11.47 17.30 -14.32
C CYS A 407 -10.50 17.00 -15.49
N PRO A 408 -9.89 15.80 -15.56
CA PRO A 408 -8.97 15.45 -16.64
C PRO A 408 -9.69 15.26 -17.99
N HIS A 409 -11.02 15.18 -17.99
CA HIS A 409 -11.82 14.94 -19.18
C HIS A 409 -12.42 16.21 -19.77
N CYS A 410 -13.00 17.09 -18.94
CA CYS A 410 -13.65 18.32 -19.41
C CYS A 410 -12.98 19.62 -18.99
N GLY A 411 -11.90 19.55 -18.20
CA GLY A 411 -11.19 20.74 -17.71
C GLY A 411 -11.94 21.56 -16.66
N LEU A 412 -13.08 21.08 -16.13
CA LEU A 412 -13.81 21.76 -15.05
C LEU A 412 -12.90 21.98 -13.84
N HIS A 413 -12.63 23.23 -13.49
CA HIS A 413 -11.85 23.60 -12.31
C HIS A 413 -12.76 24.17 -11.22
N ALA A 414 -13.01 23.39 -10.17
CA ALA A 414 -13.92 23.78 -9.09
C ALA A 414 -13.51 23.17 -7.74
N PRO A 415 -13.87 23.81 -6.60
CA PRO A 415 -13.68 23.24 -5.28
C PRO A 415 -14.76 22.18 -4.99
N LEU A 416 -14.38 20.92 -5.13
CA LEU A 416 -15.28 19.77 -5.01
C LEU A 416 -14.86 18.87 -3.84
N THR A 417 -15.84 18.33 -3.12
CA THR A 417 -15.62 17.22 -2.16
C THR A 417 -15.23 15.95 -2.91
N PRO A 418 -14.59 14.97 -2.24
CA PRO A 418 -14.31 13.65 -2.82
C PRO A 418 -15.54 13.01 -3.46
N LEU A 419 -16.70 13.06 -2.80
CA LEU A 419 -17.94 12.51 -3.34
C LEU A 419 -18.45 13.28 -4.57
N GLU A 420 -18.33 14.62 -4.60
CA GLU A 420 -18.63 15.45 -5.78
C GLU A 420 -17.69 15.17 -6.96
N ARG A 421 -16.41 14.89 -6.69
CA ARG A 421 -15.43 14.52 -7.71
C ARG A 421 -15.77 13.16 -8.32
N VAL A 422 -16.04 12.16 -7.49
CA VAL A 422 -16.51 10.85 -7.94
C VAL A 422 -17.74 11.04 -8.82
N ALA A 423 -18.75 11.79 -8.32
CA ALA A 423 -19.99 12.15 -9.01
C ALA A 423 -19.75 12.68 -10.43
N HIS A 424 -18.90 13.70 -10.53
CA HIS A 424 -18.56 14.33 -11.79
C HIS A 424 -17.78 13.40 -12.72
N GLU A 425 -16.74 12.73 -12.24
CA GLU A 425 -15.87 11.90 -13.09
C GLU A 425 -16.65 10.80 -13.81
N ASN A 426 -17.60 10.17 -13.11
CA ASN A 426 -18.40 9.08 -13.65
C ASN A 426 -19.56 9.55 -14.55
N SER A 427 -19.95 10.83 -14.49
CA SER A 427 -21.00 11.42 -15.33
C SER A 427 -20.45 12.43 -16.35
N CYS A 428 -19.11 12.54 -16.46
CA CYS A 428 -18.47 13.55 -17.28
C CYS A 428 -18.78 13.29 -18.77
N PRO A 429 -19.41 14.24 -19.49
CA PRO A 429 -19.82 14.04 -20.88
C PRO A 429 -18.64 13.94 -21.85
N GLN A 430 -17.47 14.47 -21.46
CA GLN A 430 -16.23 14.42 -22.25
C GLN A 430 -15.29 13.30 -21.78
N ALA A 431 -15.73 12.44 -20.85
CA ALA A 431 -14.99 11.22 -20.53
C ALA A 431 -14.83 10.40 -21.83
N PRO A 432 -13.67 9.76 -22.05
CA PRO A 432 -13.39 9.07 -23.30
C PRO A 432 -14.44 7.98 -23.54
N GLN A 433 -15.38 8.26 -24.42
CA GLN A 433 -16.14 7.25 -25.15
C GLN A 433 -15.22 6.80 -26.28
N ASP A 434 -14.38 5.80 -25.97
CA ASP A 434 -13.38 5.12 -26.81
C ASP A 434 -13.09 5.75 -28.21
N GLY A 435 -11.91 6.37 -28.34
CA GLY A 435 -11.18 6.54 -29.60
C GLY A 435 -9.80 5.90 -29.49
N ALA A 436 -9.36 5.19 -30.53
CA ALA A 436 -8.10 4.45 -30.61
C ALA A 436 -6.84 5.28 -30.26
N PRO A 437 -5.72 4.67 -29.81
CA PRO A 437 -4.56 5.41 -29.34
C PRO A 437 -3.78 6.01 -30.51
N GLY A 438 -3.61 7.33 -30.50
CA GLY A 438 -2.75 8.05 -31.42
C GLY A 438 -2.29 9.36 -30.80
N ALA A 439 -0.97 9.55 -30.81
CA ALA A 439 -0.21 10.76 -30.52
C ALA A 439 -0.11 11.21 -29.05
N GLU A 440 1.09 11.02 -28.51
CA GLU A 440 1.72 11.98 -27.60
C GLU A 440 1.58 13.39 -28.20
N GLU A 441 1.07 14.37 -27.45
CA GLU A 441 1.40 15.77 -27.72
C GLU A 441 1.33 16.66 -26.47
N ALA A 442 2.47 17.31 -26.27
CA ALA A 442 2.84 18.47 -25.46
C ALA A 442 1.80 19.17 -24.57
N ALA A 443 2.22 19.40 -23.33
CA ALA A 443 1.59 20.32 -22.39
C ALA A 443 1.54 21.77 -22.92
N PRO A 444 0.42 22.49 -22.80
CA PRO A 444 0.38 23.94 -22.98
C PRO A 444 0.69 24.68 -21.68
N GLU A 445 1.44 25.78 -21.81
CA GLU A 445 1.84 26.72 -20.75
C GLU A 445 0.64 27.35 -20.00
N PRO A 446 0.82 27.76 -18.72
CA PRO A 446 -0.27 28.29 -17.91
C PRO A 446 -0.62 29.75 -18.26
N PRO A 447 -1.92 30.10 -18.37
CA PRO A 447 -2.35 31.49 -18.51
C PRO A 447 -2.26 32.25 -17.18
N GLN A 448 -2.13 33.57 -17.32
CA GLN A 448 -1.67 34.54 -16.33
C GLN A 448 -2.51 34.59 -15.04
N LYS A 449 -1.79 34.72 -13.91
CA LYS A 449 -2.32 34.75 -12.54
C LYS A 449 -3.21 35.97 -12.28
N ALA A 450 -4.52 35.75 -12.11
CA ALA A 450 -5.32 36.65 -11.27
C ALA A 450 -5.00 36.35 -9.79
N SER A 451 -4.57 37.37 -9.05
CA SER A 451 -4.19 37.24 -7.65
C SER A 451 -5.39 36.84 -6.78
N ALA A 452 -5.25 35.75 -6.02
CA ALA A 452 -6.30 35.06 -5.25
C ALA A 452 -6.97 35.86 -4.10
N LEU A 453 -6.80 37.18 -4.06
CA LEU A 453 -7.33 38.07 -3.01
C LEU A 453 -8.34 39.09 -3.52
N GLN A 454 -8.57 39.16 -4.84
CA GLN A 454 -9.56 40.06 -5.42
C GLN A 454 -10.96 39.46 -5.32
N ARG A 455 -11.93 40.27 -4.87
CA ARG A 455 -13.35 39.91 -4.79
C ARG A 455 -14.18 40.90 -5.58
N PRO A 456 -15.34 40.49 -6.11
CA PRO A 456 -16.29 41.42 -6.71
C PRO A 456 -16.72 42.47 -5.69
N TYR A 457 -16.67 43.74 -6.07
CA TYR A 457 -17.02 44.90 -5.27
C TYR A 457 -17.81 45.89 -6.13
N HIS A 458 -19.06 46.12 -5.75
CA HIS A 458 -19.90 47.16 -6.35
C HIS A 458 -19.72 48.48 -5.59
N CYS A 459 -19.41 49.56 -6.30
CA CYS A 459 -19.35 50.89 -5.70
C CYS A 459 -20.65 51.66 -5.95
N GLU A 460 -21.38 51.99 -4.89
CA GLU A 460 -22.66 52.70 -4.99
C GLU A 460 -22.53 54.17 -5.43
N ALA A 461 -21.35 54.78 -5.26
CA ALA A 461 -21.09 56.17 -5.65
C ALA A 461 -20.93 56.33 -7.17
N CYS A 462 -20.28 55.37 -7.83
CA CYS A 462 -20.09 55.39 -9.29
C CYS A 462 -20.93 54.34 -10.03
N GLN A 463 -21.69 53.50 -9.32
CA GLN A 463 -22.57 52.47 -9.86
C GLN A 463 -21.85 51.51 -10.82
N GLN A 464 -20.63 51.08 -10.46
CA GLN A 464 -19.80 50.16 -11.26
C GLN A 464 -19.26 49.00 -10.42
N ASP A 465 -19.12 47.85 -11.08
CA ASP A 465 -18.57 46.61 -10.51
C ASP A 465 -17.07 46.48 -10.79
N PHE A 466 -16.30 46.19 -9.75
CA PHE A 466 -14.86 45.99 -9.80
C PHE A 466 -14.45 44.66 -9.17
N LEU A 467 -13.30 44.11 -9.57
CA LEU A 467 -12.62 43.03 -8.86
C LEU A 467 -11.47 43.63 -8.05
N PHE A 468 -11.71 43.89 -6.78
CA PHE A 468 -10.75 44.57 -5.90
C PHE A 468 -10.38 43.71 -4.71
N THR A 469 -9.13 43.86 -4.28
CA THR A 469 -8.70 43.44 -2.95
C THR A 469 -9.29 44.38 -1.88
N PRO A 470 -9.40 43.97 -0.60
CA PRO A 470 -9.95 44.81 0.47
C PRO A 470 -9.26 46.18 0.61
N THR A 471 -7.95 46.27 0.32
CA THR A 471 -7.18 47.52 0.35
C THR A 471 -7.49 48.44 -0.84
N GLU A 472 -7.76 47.87 -2.02
CA GLU A 472 -8.18 48.62 -3.22
C GLU A 472 -9.59 49.18 -3.05
N VAL A 473 -10.51 48.44 -2.42
CA VAL A 473 -11.85 48.94 -2.06
C VAL A 473 -11.75 50.17 -1.17
N LEU A 474 -10.89 50.15 -0.14
CA LEU A 474 -10.69 51.30 0.74
C LEU A 474 -10.07 52.49 0.03
N ARG A 475 -9.12 52.26 -0.90
CA ARG A 475 -8.50 53.32 -1.71
C ARG A 475 -9.53 53.94 -2.67
N HIS A 476 -10.35 53.12 -3.31
CA HIS A 476 -11.40 53.57 -4.22
C HIS A 476 -12.48 54.37 -3.47
N ARG A 477 -12.92 53.90 -2.29
CA ARG A 477 -13.90 54.65 -1.46
C ARG A 477 -13.38 56.04 -1.05
N ARG A 478 -12.09 56.20 -0.79
CA ARG A 478 -11.48 57.50 -0.45
C ARG A 478 -11.44 58.50 -1.62
N GLN A 479 -11.64 58.05 -2.85
CA GLN A 479 -11.71 58.94 -4.02
C GLN A 479 -13.07 59.63 -4.17
N HIS A 480 -14.08 59.17 -3.41
CA HIS A 480 -15.45 59.70 -3.41
C HIS A 480 -15.80 60.49 -2.14
N VAL A 481 -14.80 60.79 -1.29
CA VAL A 481 -14.93 61.53 -0.01
C VAL A 481 -14.23 62.87 -0.10
#